data_AF-A0A264Y7Z9-F1
#
_entry.id   AF-A0A264Y7Z9-F1
#
_cell.length_a   1.000
_cell.length_b   1.000
_cell.length_c   1.000
_cell.angle_alpha   90.00
_cell.angle_beta   90.00
_cell.angle_gamma   90.00
#
_symmetry.space_group_name_H-M   'P 1'
#
loop_
_entity.id
_entity.type
_entity.pdbx_description
1 polymer ?
#
loop_
_entity_poly.entity_id
_entity_poly.type
_entity_poly.pdbx_seq_one_letter_code
_entity_poly.pdbx_strand_id
1 'polypeptide(L)'
;MKKLIAITFVLMCTLTVSAQTIYSSIEKYDKFDDVVWTKKIKTIISKSYSTIVVETKGQKPTEYEYLNEPLFATQTGSREDLVNLVNDVYGYESTYCLFPKGTIEKTYETIKSEIPDSLATEEMIDAKVKLKLMVLMDDMPTITFRTVSYSQYSFEYETELAWIRFKDGSRVIYRK
;
A
#
# COMPACT_ATOMS: atom_id res chain seq x y z
N MET A 1 -29.49 -18.63 29.20
CA MET A 1 -28.39 -19.02 28.28
C MET A 1 -28.60 -18.55 26.85
N LYS A 2 -29.48 -19.11 26.01
CA LYS A 2 -29.59 -18.77 24.56
C LYS A 2 -29.60 -17.26 24.21
N LYS A 3 -30.23 -16.39 25.01
CA LYS A 3 -30.26 -14.93 24.77
C LYS A 3 -28.90 -14.21 24.91
N LEU A 4 -27.96 -14.73 25.70
CA LEU A 4 -26.64 -14.10 25.90
C LEU A 4 -25.74 -14.24 24.67
N ILE A 5 -25.72 -15.44 24.06
CA ILE A 5 -24.87 -15.76 22.90
C ILE A 5 -25.16 -14.81 21.72
N ALA A 6 -26.43 -14.47 21.50
CA ALA A 6 -26.84 -13.53 20.46
C ALA A 6 -26.30 -12.11 20.71
N ILE A 7 -26.27 -11.64 21.96
CA ILE A 7 -25.74 -10.33 22.32
C ILE A 7 -24.23 -10.27 22.08
N THR A 8 -23.48 -11.32 22.45
CA THR A 8 -22.03 -11.39 22.19
C THR A 8 -21.71 -11.39 20.70
N PHE A 9 -22.52 -12.09 19.87
CA PHE A 9 -22.35 -12.09 18.42
C PHE A 9 -22.63 -10.70 17.81
N VAL A 10 -23.70 -10.03 18.23
CA VAL A 10 -24.00 -8.65 17.79
C VAL A 10 -22.89 -7.69 18.20
N LEU A 11 -22.34 -7.81 19.42
CA LEU A 11 -21.22 -6.99 19.88
C LEU A 11 -19.96 -7.19 19.01
N MET A 12 -19.61 -8.44 18.69
CA MET A 12 -18.48 -8.74 17.80
C MET A 12 -18.71 -8.17 16.39
N CYS A 13 -19.91 -8.31 15.83
CA CYS A 13 -20.24 -7.70 14.54
C CYS A 13 -20.12 -6.16 14.57
N THR A 14 -20.57 -5.48 15.63
CA THR A 14 -20.38 -4.02 15.76
C THR A 14 -18.91 -3.63 15.92
N LEU A 15 -18.09 -4.44 16.60
CA LEU A 15 -16.66 -4.19 16.74
C LEU A 15 -15.88 -4.42 15.42
N THR A 16 -16.32 -5.35 14.56
CA THR A 16 -15.77 -5.48 13.21
C THR A 16 -16.13 -4.29 12.31
N VAL A 17 -17.28 -3.64 12.51
CA VAL A 17 -17.65 -2.41 11.78
C VAL A 17 -16.79 -1.23 12.22
N SER A 18 -16.39 -1.13 13.49
CA SER A 18 -15.49 -0.05 13.97
C SER A 18 -14.05 -0.10 13.43
N ALA A 19 -13.71 -1.08 12.60
CA ALA A 19 -12.45 -1.11 11.84
C ALA A 19 -12.60 -0.62 10.38
N GLN A 20 -13.83 -0.42 9.87
CA GLN A 20 -14.12 -0.28 8.44
C GLN A 20 -14.35 1.17 7.97
N THR A 21 -13.31 2.00 8.04
CA THR A 21 -12.99 3.04 7.00
C THR A 21 -11.69 3.75 7.38
N ILE A 22 -10.55 3.34 6.80
CA ILE A 22 -9.32 4.15 6.80
C ILE A 22 -9.41 5.20 5.69
N TYR A 23 -9.98 4.83 4.53
CA TYR A 23 -10.37 5.75 3.46
C TYR A 23 -11.78 5.36 2.98
N SER A 24 -12.61 6.34 2.61
CA SER A 24 -14.05 6.13 2.40
C SER A 24 -14.60 6.65 1.06
N SER A 25 -13.92 7.61 0.43
CA SER A 25 -14.35 8.26 -0.81
C SER A 25 -13.31 8.15 -1.93
N ILE A 26 -13.80 8.30 -3.17
CA ILE A 26 -12.98 8.51 -4.37
C ILE A 26 -13.27 9.94 -4.84
N GLU A 27 -12.28 10.81 -4.77
CA GLU A 27 -12.35 12.18 -5.29
C GLU A 27 -11.32 12.37 -6.41
N LYS A 28 -11.63 13.25 -7.38
CA LYS A 28 -10.69 13.66 -8.42
C LYS A 28 -9.99 14.94 -7.99
N TYR A 29 -8.66 14.89 -7.85
CA TYR A 29 -7.84 16.08 -7.68
C TYR A 29 -7.28 16.52 -9.03
N ASP A 30 -7.90 17.54 -9.61
CA ASP A 30 -7.56 18.13 -10.92
C ASP A 30 -6.08 18.58 -10.99
N LYS A 31 -5.55 19.10 -9.87
CA LYS A 31 -4.18 19.63 -9.76
C LYS A 31 -3.03 18.65 -10.06
N PHE A 32 -3.26 17.32 -9.98
CA PHE A 32 -2.20 16.29 -10.08
C PHE A 32 -2.19 15.51 -11.42
N ASP A 33 -3.04 15.87 -12.40
CA ASP A 33 -3.19 15.14 -13.68
C ASP A 33 -3.43 13.61 -13.52
N ASP A 34 -4.03 13.20 -12.39
CA ASP A 34 -4.34 11.80 -12.10
C ASP A 34 -5.55 11.32 -12.90
N VAL A 35 -5.30 10.83 -14.13
CA VAL A 35 -6.32 10.29 -15.04
C VAL A 35 -7.00 9.04 -14.45
N VAL A 36 -8.13 9.23 -13.77
CA VAL A 36 -8.96 8.14 -13.20
C VAL A 36 -9.81 7.48 -14.28
N TRP A 37 -9.42 6.29 -14.71
CA TRP A 37 -10.28 5.36 -15.45
C TRP A 37 -11.25 4.65 -14.49
N THR A 38 -12.55 4.90 -14.63
CA THR A 38 -13.60 4.40 -13.70
C THR A 38 -13.91 2.91 -13.88
N LYS A 39 -12.94 2.02 -13.62
CA LYS A 39 -13.10 0.56 -13.59
C LYS A 39 -13.07 0.03 -12.16
N LYS A 40 -14.25 -0.40 -11.67
CA LYS A 40 -14.50 -1.11 -10.39
C LYS A 40 -13.92 -0.43 -9.15
N ILE A 41 -14.80 0.07 -8.28
CA ILE A 41 -14.43 0.55 -6.94
C ILE A 41 -13.63 -0.53 -6.20
N LYS A 42 -12.41 -0.17 -5.82
CA LYS A 42 -11.55 -0.89 -4.88
C LYS A 42 -11.55 -0.12 -3.54
N THR A 43 -11.13 -0.78 -2.47
CA THR A 43 -11.03 -0.19 -1.12
C THR A 43 -9.77 -0.69 -0.43
N ILE A 44 -8.93 0.18 0.10
CA ILE A 44 -7.89 -0.22 1.06
C ILE A 44 -8.59 -0.45 2.40
N ILE A 45 -8.77 -1.72 2.77
CA ILE A 45 -9.49 -2.10 4.00
C ILE A 45 -8.56 -2.29 5.20
N SER A 46 -7.26 -2.50 4.97
CA SER A 46 -6.23 -2.40 6.01
C SER A 46 -4.84 -2.09 5.45
N LYS A 47 -3.99 -1.54 6.31
CA LYS A 47 -2.56 -1.27 6.11
C LYS A 47 -1.83 -1.63 7.40
N SER A 48 -0.70 -2.34 7.29
CA SER A 48 0.22 -2.63 8.39
C SER A 48 1.58 -1.95 8.13
N TYR A 49 2.66 -2.44 8.75
CA TYR A 49 4.03 -1.99 8.44
C TYR A 49 4.54 -2.52 7.08
N SER A 50 4.09 -3.71 6.66
CA SER A 50 4.61 -4.41 5.48
C SER A 50 3.53 -5.05 4.58
N THR A 51 2.25 -4.92 4.93
CA THR A 51 1.12 -5.49 4.17
C THR A 51 -0.02 -4.50 3.98
N ILE A 52 -0.73 -4.63 2.86
CA ILE A 52 -1.93 -3.84 2.51
C ILE A 52 -2.99 -4.81 1.98
N VAL A 53 -4.24 -4.65 2.42
CA VAL A 53 -5.36 -5.47 1.94
C VAL A 53 -6.32 -4.62 1.12
N VAL A 54 -6.55 -5.04 -0.13
CA VAL A 54 -7.35 -4.33 -1.12
C VAL A 54 -8.58 -5.14 -1.44
N GLU A 55 -9.75 -4.66 -1.02
CA GLU A 55 -11.03 -5.16 -1.52
C GLU A 55 -11.30 -4.63 -2.93
N THR A 56 -12.02 -5.38 -3.76
CA THR A 56 -12.64 -4.88 -4.98
C THR A 56 -14.09 -5.30 -4.98
N LYS A 57 -15.04 -4.38 -5.23
CA LYS A 57 -16.47 -4.67 -5.07
C LYS A 57 -16.91 -5.89 -5.89
N GLY A 58 -17.39 -6.92 -5.19
CA GLY A 58 -17.79 -8.21 -5.80
C GLY A 58 -16.65 -9.21 -6.04
N GLN A 59 -15.48 -9.01 -5.42
CA GLN A 59 -14.34 -9.94 -5.44
C GLN A 59 -13.81 -10.18 -4.02
N LYS A 60 -13.14 -11.31 -3.78
CA LYS A 60 -12.44 -11.55 -2.51
C LYS A 60 -11.35 -10.47 -2.32
N PRO A 61 -11.15 -9.92 -1.11
CA PRO A 61 -10.01 -9.05 -0.83
C PRO A 61 -8.68 -9.73 -1.16
N THR A 62 -7.79 -8.96 -1.80
CA THR A 62 -6.43 -9.38 -2.16
C THR A 62 -5.44 -8.80 -1.15
N GLU A 63 -4.62 -9.65 -0.56
CA GLU A 63 -3.53 -9.23 0.32
C GLU A 63 -2.25 -9.01 -0.49
N TYR A 64 -1.61 -7.87 -0.27
CA TYR A 64 -0.30 -7.51 -0.82
C TYR A 64 0.71 -7.30 0.29
N GLU A 65 1.98 -7.52 -0.04
CA GLU A 65 3.16 -7.29 0.80
C GLU A 65 4.13 -6.33 0.09
N TYR A 66 4.88 -5.55 0.86
CA TYR A 66 5.82 -4.56 0.34
C TYR A 66 7.06 -4.41 1.22
N LEU A 67 8.14 -3.93 0.63
CA LEU A 67 9.41 -3.66 1.30
C LEU A 67 9.64 -2.15 1.37
N ASN A 68 9.90 -1.64 2.58
CA ASN A 68 10.27 -0.24 2.81
C ASN A 68 11.78 -0.04 2.63
N GLU A 69 12.28 -0.34 1.42
CA GLU A 69 13.71 -0.26 1.05
C GLU A 69 13.88 0.54 -0.25
N PRO A 70 15.03 1.21 -0.49
CA PRO A 70 15.25 2.06 -1.68
C PRO A 70 15.08 1.40 -3.06
N LEU A 71 15.08 0.07 -3.15
CA LEU A 71 14.79 -0.67 -4.39
C LEU A 71 13.29 -0.81 -4.68
N PHE A 72 12.44 -0.79 -3.65
CA PHE A 72 11.01 -1.12 -3.73
C PHE A 72 10.10 0.00 -3.22
N ALA A 73 10.68 1.03 -2.60
CA ALA A 73 9.99 2.20 -2.08
C ALA A 73 10.74 3.48 -2.43
N THR A 74 9.99 4.53 -2.77
CA THR A 74 10.51 5.90 -2.90
C THR A 74 9.81 6.81 -1.89
N GLN A 75 10.53 7.78 -1.36
CA GLN A 75 10.01 8.79 -0.44
C GLN A 75 10.40 10.17 -0.97
N THR A 76 9.48 11.13 -0.90
CA THR A 76 9.65 12.48 -1.45
C THR A 76 9.19 13.48 -0.39
N GLY A 77 10.14 14.20 0.21
CA GLY A 77 9.92 14.96 1.43
C GLY A 77 9.69 14.07 2.67
N SER A 78 9.51 14.71 3.82
CA SER A 78 9.07 14.08 5.07
C SER A 78 8.08 15.01 5.81
N ARG A 79 7.72 14.67 7.05
CA ARG A 79 6.93 15.56 7.92
C ARG A 79 7.74 16.78 8.38
N GLU A 80 9.06 16.66 8.38
CA GLU A 80 10.04 17.65 8.82
C GLU A 80 10.57 18.49 7.64
N ASP A 81 10.56 17.95 6.42
CA ASP A 81 11.02 18.57 5.17
C ASP A 81 9.93 18.48 4.09
N LEU A 82 9.05 19.49 4.04
CA LEU A 82 7.89 19.50 3.14
C LEU A 82 8.29 19.95 1.73
N VAL A 83 7.88 19.17 0.73
CA VAL A 83 8.12 19.47 -0.69
C VAL A 83 6.88 20.04 -1.37
N ASN A 84 7.06 20.86 -2.41
CA ASN A 84 5.98 21.21 -3.35
C ASN A 84 5.74 19.98 -4.25
N LEU A 85 4.61 19.30 -4.03
CA LEU A 85 4.28 18.04 -4.72
C LEU A 85 3.76 18.31 -6.14
N VAL A 86 2.94 19.35 -6.29
CA VAL A 86 2.51 19.95 -7.57
C VAL A 86 1.79 21.28 -7.29
N ASN A 87 1.87 22.26 -8.19
CA ASN A 87 0.96 23.43 -8.22
C ASN A 87 0.64 24.05 -6.84
N ASP A 88 1.69 24.29 -6.06
CA ASP A 88 1.70 24.86 -4.70
C ASP A 88 0.88 24.06 -3.68
N VAL A 89 0.77 22.76 -3.88
CA VAL A 89 0.29 21.77 -2.90
C VAL A 89 1.52 21.17 -2.22
N TYR A 90 1.70 21.49 -0.95
CA TYR A 90 2.87 21.08 -0.17
C TYR A 90 2.57 19.83 0.66
N GLY A 91 3.60 19.04 0.96
CA GLY A 91 3.44 17.81 1.71
C GLY A 91 4.62 16.86 1.58
N TYR A 92 4.34 15.58 1.71
CA TYR A 92 5.28 14.50 1.42
C TYR A 92 4.55 13.29 0.85
N GLU A 93 5.26 12.42 0.12
CA GLU A 93 4.71 11.17 -0.38
C GLU A 93 5.66 9.97 -0.25
N SER A 94 5.07 8.77 -0.20
CA SER A 94 5.78 7.50 -0.12
C SER A 94 5.12 6.49 -1.05
N THR A 95 5.87 6.04 -2.06
CA THR A 95 5.43 5.03 -3.04
C THR A 95 6.07 3.69 -2.72
N TYR A 96 5.33 2.59 -2.89
CA TYR A 96 5.75 1.21 -2.64
C TYR A 96 5.34 0.29 -3.78
N CYS A 97 6.21 -0.64 -4.16
CA CYS A 97 5.88 -1.79 -5.01
C CYS A 97 5.09 -2.82 -4.20
N LEU A 98 3.96 -3.31 -4.73
CA LEU A 98 3.07 -4.27 -4.08
C LEU A 98 3.20 -5.66 -4.71
N PHE A 99 3.83 -6.59 -3.99
CA PHE A 99 3.84 -8.01 -4.37
C PHE A 99 2.60 -8.71 -3.81
N PRO A 100 2.01 -9.72 -4.51
CA PRO A 100 0.98 -10.57 -3.92
C PRO A 100 1.53 -11.33 -2.70
N LYS A 101 0.77 -11.40 -1.60
CA LYS A 101 1.20 -12.04 -0.35
C LYS A 101 1.80 -13.45 -0.55
N GLY A 102 2.97 -13.70 0.03
CA GLY A 102 3.74 -14.93 -0.10
C GLY A 102 4.68 -15.00 -1.31
N THR A 103 4.80 -13.93 -2.10
CA THR A 103 5.77 -13.82 -3.20
C THR A 103 7.20 -13.68 -2.66
N ILE A 104 7.40 -12.86 -1.63
CA ILE A 104 8.71 -12.62 -0.99
C ILE A 104 9.18 -13.90 -0.30
N GLU A 105 8.34 -14.53 0.53
CA GLU A 105 8.62 -15.80 1.21
C GLU A 105 8.96 -16.92 0.21
N LYS A 106 8.12 -17.11 -0.82
CA LYS A 106 8.38 -18.09 -1.88
C LYS A 106 9.68 -17.80 -2.64
N THR A 107 10.02 -16.53 -2.85
CA THR A 107 11.29 -16.13 -3.49
C THR A 107 12.48 -16.50 -2.60
N TYR A 108 12.38 -16.26 -1.29
CA TYR A 108 13.39 -16.62 -0.30
C TYR A 108 13.67 -18.13 -0.30
N GLU A 109 12.63 -18.96 -0.20
CA GLU A 109 12.76 -20.43 -0.24
C GLU A 109 13.23 -20.96 -1.60
N THR A 110 12.84 -20.31 -2.71
CA THR A 110 13.36 -20.64 -4.05
C THR A 110 14.86 -20.38 -4.12
N ILE A 111 15.32 -19.19 -3.71
CA ILE A 111 16.73 -18.81 -3.76
C ILE A 111 17.60 -19.67 -2.83
N LYS A 112 17.10 -20.06 -1.64
CA LYS A 112 17.74 -21.08 -0.80
C LYS A 112 17.95 -22.39 -1.57
N SER A 113 16.90 -22.93 -2.20
CA SER A 113 16.97 -24.20 -2.93
C SER A 113 17.88 -24.16 -4.17
N GLU A 114 18.17 -22.96 -4.71
CA GLU A 114 19.10 -22.73 -5.82
C GLU A 114 20.58 -22.64 -5.35
N ILE A 115 20.89 -22.65 -4.04
CA ILE A 115 22.25 -22.45 -3.50
C ILE A 115 22.63 -23.60 -2.54
N PRO A 116 23.79 -24.27 -2.70
CA PRO A 116 24.28 -25.22 -1.71
C PRO A 116 24.58 -24.54 -0.36
N ASP A 117 24.16 -25.15 0.75
CA ASP A 117 24.35 -24.62 2.11
C ASP A 117 25.81 -24.24 2.43
N SER A 118 26.78 -24.96 1.86
CA SER A 118 28.21 -24.69 2.01
C SER A 118 28.71 -23.39 1.37
N LEU A 119 27.87 -22.73 0.57
CA LEU A 119 28.12 -21.43 -0.06
C LEU A 119 27.11 -20.36 0.37
N ALA A 120 26.05 -20.73 1.10
CA ALA A 120 24.91 -19.88 1.37
C ALA A 120 25.17 -18.90 2.53
N THR A 121 25.49 -17.65 2.21
CA THR A 121 25.44 -16.53 3.17
C THR A 121 24.10 -15.81 3.10
N GLU A 122 23.63 -15.28 4.23
CA GLU A 122 22.37 -14.53 4.30
C GLU A 122 22.38 -13.31 3.37
N GLU A 123 23.50 -12.58 3.31
CA GLU A 123 23.71 -11.44 2.39
C GLU A 123 23.57 -11.84 0.91
N MET A 124 24.09 -13.01 0.51
CA MET A 124 23.95 -13.48 -0.89
C MET A 124 22.51 -13.92 -1.19
N ILE A 125 21.82 -14.54 -0.22
CA ILE A 125 20.40 -14.90 -0.37
C ILE A 125 19.58 -13.61 -0.52
N ASP A 126 19.74 -12.63 0.38
CA ASP A 126 19.04 -11.34 0.33
C ASP A 126 19.29 -10.61 -0.99
N ALA A 127 20.55 -10.47 -1.42
CA ALA A 127 20.89 -9.84 -2.69
C ALA A 127 20.23 -10.53 -3.90
N LYS A 128 20.24 -11.88 -3.95
CA LYS A 128 19.57 -12.65 -5.02
C LYS A 128 18.05 -12.54 -4.97
N VAL A 129 17.45 -12.54 -3.78
CA VAL A 129 16.00 -12.35 -3.58
C VAL A 129 15.60 -10.97 -4.07
N LYS A 130 16.36 -9.93 -3.72
CA LYS A 130 16.11 -8.56 -4.17
C LYS A 130 16.26 -8.40 -5.68
N LEU A 131 17.27 -9.03 -6.31
CA LEU A 131 17.39 -9.10 -7.77
C LEU A 131 16.20 -9.83 -8.43
N LYS A 132 15.73 -10.94 -7.85
CA LYS A 132 14.56 -11.70 -8.37
C LYS A 132 13.26 -10.89 -8.24
N LEU A 133 13.05 -10.19 -7.12
CA LEU A 133 11.91 -9.30 -6.90
C LEU A 133 11.96 -8.06 -7.81
N MET A 134 13.15 -7.50 -8.06
CA MET A 134 13.34 -6.36 -8.97
C MET A 134 12.88 -6.68 -10.40
N VAL A 135 13.18 -7.89 -10.90
CA VAL A 135 12.71 -8.36 -12.22
C VAL A 135 11.17 -8.49 -12.30
N LEU A 136 10.47 -8.61 -11.16
CA LEU A 136 9.01 -8.66 -11.13
C LEU A 136 8.34 -7.27 -11.09
N MET A 137 9.08 -6.19 -10.78
CA MET A 137 8.49 -4.87 -10.48
C MET A 137 7.64 -4.30 -11.64
N ASP A 138 8.05 -4.50 -12.89
CA ASP A 138 7.34 -4.03 -14.09
C ASP A 138 5.96 -4.70 -14.32
N ASP A 139 5.68 -5.79 -13.61
CA ASP A 139 4.39 -6.48 -13.59
C ASP A 139 3.53 -6.16 -12.34
N MET A 140 4.12 -5.53 -11.31
CA MET A 140 3.46 -5.30 -10.03
C MET A 140 2.71 -3.96 -9.98
N PRO A 141 1.57 -3.89 -9.25
CA PRO A 141 0.97 -2.62 -8.92
C PRO A 141 1.88 -1.83 -7.96
N THR A 142 1.85 -0.50 -8.09
CA THR A 142 2.45 0.42 -7.12
C THR A 142 1.36 1.12 -6.32
N ILE A 143 1.61 1.39 -5.04
CA ILE A 143 0.77 2.25 -4.22
C ILE A 143 1.56 3.48 -3.79
N THR A 144 0.95 4.65 -3.87
CA THR A 144 1.47 5.87 -3.25
C THR A 144 0.55 6.30 -2.13
N PHE A 145 1.14 6.75 -1.02
CA PHE A 145 0.49 7.55 0.01
C PHE A 145 1.06 8.96 -0.05
N ARG A 146 0.20 9.98 -0.01
CA ARG A 146 0.57 11.40 -0.07
C ARG A 146 -0.15 12.14 1.05
N THR A 147 0.60 12.75 1.94
CA THR A 147 0.05 13.59 3.01
C THR A 147 0.21 15.04 2.60
N VAL A 148 -0.90 15.77 2.51
CA VAL A 148 -0.90 17.20 2.15
C VAL A 148 -0.88 18.06 3.41
N SER A 149 -0.18 19.20 3.35
CA SER A 149 -0.08 20.20 4.41
C SER A 149 -0.67 21.53 3.95
N TYR A 150 -1.45 22.20 4.80
CA TYR A 150 -1.95 23.56 4.57
C TYR A 150 -0.83 24.60 4.48
N SER A 151 0.34 24.31 5.07
CA SER A 151 1.51 25.19 5.15
C SER A 151 2.73 24.53 4.52
N GLN A 152 3.55 25.33 3.84
CA GLN A 152 4.85 24.92 3.31
C GLN A 152 5.98 24.97 4.35
N TYR A 153 5.79 25.67 5.47
CA TYR A 153 6.81 25.93 6.49
C TYR A 153 6.65 25.06 7.75
N SER A 154 5.49 24.45 7.91
CA SER A 154 5.04 23.70 9.09
C SER A 154 4.12 22.58 8.66
N PHE A 155 4.26 21.38 9.22
CA PHE A 155 3.32 20.30 8.93
C PHE A 155 1.98 20.53 9.65
N GLU A 156 1.00 20.98 8.88
CA GLU A 156 -0.37 21.22 9.30
C GLU A 156 -1.29 20.39 8.39
N TYR A 157 -1.61 19.18 8.84
CA TYR A 157 -2.35 18.17 8.06
C TYR A 157 -3.62 18.73 7.40
N GLU A 158 -3.67 18.66 6.08
CA GLU A 158 -4.87 18.93 5.29
C GLU A 158 -5.66 17.63 5.02
N THR A 159 -5.02 16.62 4.41
CA THR A 159 -5.68 15.35 4.06
C THR A 159 -4.66 14.24 3.73
N GLU A 160 -5.06 12.98 3.92
CA GLU A 160 -4.27 11.80 3.58
C GLU A 160 -4.82 11.18 2.28
N LEU A 161 -4.12 11.38 1.17
CA LEU A 161 -4.45 10.74 -0.11
C LEU A 161 -3.68 9.42 -0.26
N ALA A 162 -4.30 8.45 -0.92
CA ALA A 162 -3.60 7.25 -1.39
C ALA A 162 -4.10 6.84 -2.77
N TRP A 163 -3.27 6.22 -3.59
CA TRP A 163 -3.75 5.56 -4.81
C TRP A 163 -2.91 4.34 -5.21
N ILE A 164 -3.58 3.36 -5.81
CA ILE A 164 -2.92 2.20 -6.42
C ILE A 164 -2.94 2.36 -7.94
N ARG A 165 -1.76 2.29 -8.57
CA ARG A 165 -1.55 2.26 -10.02
C ARG A 165 -1.28 0.83 -10.45
N PHE A 166 -2.13 0.29 -11.31
CA PHE A 166 -1.98 -1.06 -11.90
C PHE A 166 -1.31 -0.98 -13.28
N LYS A 167 -0.78 -2.12 -13.78
CA LYS A 167 -0.12 -2.22 -15.09
C LYS A 167 -0.98 -1.79 -16.28
N ASP A 168 -2.31 -1.87 -16.18
CA ASP A 168 -3.24 -1.38 -17.20
C ASP A 168 -3.43 0.16 -17.19
N GLY A 169 -2.61 0.88 -16.40
CA GLY A 169 -2.69 2.33 -16.23
C GLY A 169 -3.82 2.80 -15.32
N SER A 170 -4.68 1.90 -14.81
CA SER A 170 -5.77 2.28 -13.91
C SER A 170 -5.22 2.78 -12.57
N ARG A 171 -5.80 3.89 -12.09
CA ARG A 171 -5.52 4.50 -10.79
C ARG A 171 -6.81 4.46 -9.96
N VAL A 172 -6.73 4.07 -8.69
CA VAL A 172 -7.84 4.17 -7.73
C VAL A 172 -7.41 5.10 -6.60
N ILE A 173 -8.02 6.29 -6.52
CA ILE A 173 -7.70 7.33 -5.53
C ILE A 173 -8.60 7.18 -4.30
N TYR A 174 -8.02 7.44 -3.13
CA TYR A 174 -8.61 7.36 -1.81
C TYR A 174 -8.33 8.64 -1.02
N ARG A 175 -9.27 9.03 -0.15
CA ARG A 175 -9.12 10.19 0.77
C ARG A 175 -9.56 9.87 2.20
N LYS A 176 -8.96 10.60 3.14
CA LYS A 176 -9.18 10.62 4.59
C LYS A 176 -8.91 12.01 5.16
#